data_AF-T1KGF4-F1
#
_entry.id   AF-T1KGF4-F1
#
_cell.length_a   1.000
_cell.length_b   1.000
_cell.length_c   1.000
_cell.angle_alpha   90.00
_cell.angle_beta   90.00
_cell.angle_gamma   90.00
#
_symmetry.space_group_name_H-M   'P 1'
#
loop_
_entity.id
_entity.type
_entity.pdbx_description
1 polymer ?
#
loop_
_entity_poly.entity_id
_entity_poly.type
_entity_poly.pdbx_seq_one_letter_code
_entity_poly.pdbx_strand_id
1 'polypeptide(L)'
;MVEYDSPLWKNLDEFYKTLNVSKKSHELVITLNDKVLSMKDSPKKLNLTIVDILECYAKERSDGPEDARRKKHKEPKDPNVLEIKFRNNEDGKHAVPVTLRINKTSSMSLIMEEYAKTKGYSISDLIFDFDGDRLSGKETPFELEIEDGSLIDVIVKKPK
;
A
#
# COMPACT_ATOMS: atom_id res chain seq x y z
N MET A 1 24.69 15.96 -21.13
CA MET A 1 23.67 16.73 -21.85
C MET A 1 22.37 15.92 -21.80
N VAL A 2 21.31 16.43 -21.19
CA VAL A 2 20.02 15.73 -21.15
C VAL A 2 19.32 16.01 -22.47
N GLU A 3 19.07 14.98 -23.27
CA GLU A 3 18.39 15.13 -24.56
C GLU A 3 16.89 15.34 -24.33
N TYR A 4 16.29 16.27 -25.07
CA TYR A 4 14.89 16.67 -24.89
C TYR A 4 13.87 15.52 -25.11
N ASP A 5 14.23 14.52 -25.91
CA ASP A 5 13.36 13.35 -26.16
C ASP A 5 13.77 12.11 -25.35
N SER A 6 14.82 12.21 -24.54
CA SER A 6 15.18 11.12 -23.63
C SER A 6 14.14 10.97 -22.51
N PRO A 7 13.92 9.76 -21.97
CA PRO A 7 13.10 9.58 -20.77
C PRO A 7 13.60 10.44 -19.62
N LEU A 8 12.69 11.06 -18.87
CA LEU A 8 13.04 11.91 -17.71
C LEU A 8 13.86 11.14 -16.66
N TRP A 9 13.67 9.83 -16.57
CA TRP A 9 14.34 8.93 -15.61
C TRP A 9 15.72 8.45 -16.05
N LYS A 10 16.26 8.92 -17.19
CA LYS A 10 17.59 8.49 -17.68
C LYS A 10 18.70 8.68 -16.63
N ASN A 11 18.57 9.68 -15.76
CA ASN A 11 19.51 9.98 -14.67
C ASN A 11 18.91 9.75 -13.28
N LEU A 12 17.94 8.85 -13.13
CA LEU A 12 17.23 8.65 -11.86
C LEU A 12 18.16 8.35 -10.67
N ASP A 13 19.27 7.64 -10.90
CA ASP A 13 20.28 7.36 -9.87
C ASP A 13 20.91 8.65 -9.30
N GLU A 14 21.04 9.71 -10.10
CA GLU A 14 21.54 11.01 -9.67
C GLU A 14 20.53 11.72 -8.76
N PHE A 15 19.23 11.63 -9.06
CA PHE A 15 18.17 12.17 -8.21
C PHE A 15 18.14 11.54 -6.82
N TYR A 16 18.31 10.22 -6.72
CA TYR A 16 18.42 9.54 -5.43
C TYR A 16 19.62 10.05 -4.60
N LYS A 17 20.76 10.31 -5.26
CA LYS A 17 21.95 10.89 -4.61
C LYS A 17 21.68 12.33 -4.16
N THR A 18 21.09 13.16 -5.01
CA THR A 18 20.78 14.58 -4.71
C THR A 18 19.80 14.70 -3.55
N LEU A 19 18.79 13.83 -3.50
CA LEU A 19 17.78 13.83 -2.42
C LEU A 19 18.28 13.13 -1.15
N ASN A 20 19.47 12.52 -1.16
CA ASN A 20 20.00 11.69 -0.08
C ASN A 20 19.03 10.58 0.36
N VAL A 21 18.37 9.95 -0.62
CA VAL A 21 17.36 8.90 -0.41
C VAL A 21 17.86 7.60 -1.03
N SER A 22 17.66 6.49 -0.32
CA SER A 22 18.06 5.16 -0.82
C SER A 22 17.02 4.58 -1.77
N LYS A 23 17.45 4.25 -2.99
CA LYS A 23 16.63 3.51 -3.97
C LYS A 23 16.18 2.11 -3.52
N LYS A 24 16.73 1.60 -2.42
CA LYS A 24 16.31 0.32 -1.83
C LYS A 24 15.06 0.49 -0.95
N SER A 25 14.98 1.58 -0.19
CA SER A 25 13.90 1.81 0.78
C SER A 25 12.87 2.82 0.31
N HIS A 26 13.09 3.49 -0.82
CA HIS A 26 12.16 4.51 -1.34
C HIS A 26 12.05 4.45 -2.85
N GLU A 27 10.88 4.84 -3.34
CA GLU A 27 10.57 5.10 -4.73
C GLU A 27 10.35 6.60 -4.91
N LEU A 28 11.09 7.23 -5.82
CA LEU A 28 10.82 8.61 -6.22
C LEU A 28 9.60 8.67 -7.13
N VAL A 29 8.62 9.45 -6.71
CA VAL A 29 7.42 9.75 -7.48
C VAL A 29 7.56 11.16 -8.04
N ILE A 30 7.38 11.30 -9.35
CA ILE A 30 7.45 12.59 -10.06
C ILE A 30 6.08 12.90 -10.62
N THR A 31 5.59 14.12 -10.37
CA THR A 31 4.30 14.62 -10.83
C THR A 31 4.45 15.90 -11.65
N LEU A 32 3.55 16.06 -12.62
CA LEU A 32 3.33 17.31 -13.35
C LEU A 32 1.84 17.62 -13.26
N ASN A 33 1.46 18.77 -12.69
CA ASN A 33 0.07 19.15 -12.48
C ASN A 33 -0.73 18.02 -11.80
N ASP A 34 -0.24 17.53 -10.66
CA ASP A 34 -0.80 16.41 -9.89
C ASP A 34 -0.87 15.05 -10.60
N LYS A 35 -0.35 14.95 -11.83
CA LYS A 35 -0.32 13.69 -12.58
C LYS A 35 1.02 13.00 -12.43
N VAL A 36 0.99 11.79 -11.86
CA VAL A 36 2.16 10.91 -11.78
C VAL A 36 2.65 10.55 -13.19
N LEU A 37 3.93 10.79 -13.43
CA LEU A 37 4.57 10.51 -14.69
C LEU A 37 5.10 9.06 -14.76
N SER A 38 5.16 8.49 -15.96
CA SER A 38 5.61 7.12 -16.21
C SER A 38 7.07 7.08 -16.63
N MET A 39 7.85 6.06 -16.24
CA MET A 39 9.27 5.85 -16.62
C MET A 39 9.62 6.01 -18.12
N LYS A 40 8.63 5.99 -19.02
CA LYS A 40 8.79 6.18 -20.47
C LYS A 40 8.51 7.60 -20.95
N ASP A 41 8.03 8.48 -20.09
CA ASP A 41 7.69 9.84 -20.47
C ASP A 41 8.98 10.66 -20.70
N SER A 42 8.99 11.41 -21.80
CA SER A 42 10.05 12.35 -22.16
C SER A 42 9.52 13.78 -22.08
N PRO A 43 10.41 14.78 -21.90
CA PRO A 43 10.01 16.18 -22.00
C PRO A 43 9.20 16.47 -23.27
N LYS A 44 9.64 15.98 -24.43
CA LYS A 44 8.92 16.12 -25.69
C LYS A 44 7.52 15.51 -25.68
N LYS A 45 7.36 14.29 -25.16
CA LYS A 45 6.05 13.62 -25.10
C LYS A 45 5.06 14.36 -24.20
N LEU A 46 5.57 14.94 -23.10
CA LEU A 46 4.79 15.74 -22.15
C LEU A 46 4.67 17.21 -22.57
N ASN A 47 5.32 17.59 -23.69
CA ASN A 47 5.41 18.95 -24.18
C ASN A 47 5.96 19.95 -23.13
N LEU A 48 6.96 19.51 -22.36
CA LEU A 48 7.61 20.31 -21.34
C LEU A 48 8.52 21.37 -21.96
N THR A 49 8.53 22.53 -21.36
CA THR A 49 9.44 23.64 -21.62
C THR A 49 10.40 23.78 -20.44
N ILE A 50 11.43 24.60 -20.60
CA ILE A 50 12.42 24.84 -19.53
C ILE A 50 11.84 25.56 -18.30
N VAL A 51 10.63 26.11 -18.40
CA VAL A 51 9.96 26.81 -17.28
C VAL A 51 8.98 25.90 -16.54
N ASP A 52 8.71 24.70 -17.04
CA ASP A 52 7.81 23.77 -16.36
C ASP A 52 8.50 23.16 -15.14
N ILE A 53 7.76 23.13 -14.04
CA ILE A 53 8.24 22.59 -12.76
C ILE A 53 7.62 21.22 -12.57
N LEU A 54 8.47 20.24 -12.31
CA LEU A 54 8.08 18.91 -11.88
C LEU A 54 8.20 18.84 -10.36
N GLU A 55 7.16 18.30 -9.73
CA GLU A 55 7.21 17.97 -8.31
C GLU A 55 7.77 16.56 -8.15
N CYS A 56 8.61 16.38 -7.15
CA CYS A 56 9.22 15.09 -6.85
C CYS A 56 9.17 14.86 -5.34
N TYR A 57 8.72 13.69 -4.93
CA TYR A 57 8.75 13.27 -3.53
C TYR A 57 9.16 11.79 -3.42
N ALA A 58 9.76 11.44 -2.30
CA ALA A 58 10.12 10.06 -2.00
C ALA A 58 8.96 9.37 -1.28
N LYS A 59 8.47 8.26 -1.84
CA LYS A 59 7.54 7.33 -1.22
C LYS A 59 8.36 6.18 -0.62
N GLU A 60 8.17 5.83 0.64
CA GLU A 60 8.80 4.63 1.21
C GLU A 60 8.36 3.39 0.42
N ARG A 61 9.35 2.57 0.03
CA ARG A 61 9.11 1.21 -0.44
C ARG A 61 8.75 0.42 0.81
N SER A 62 7.48 0.14 0.97
CA SER A 62 7.05 -0.97 1.81
C SER A 62 7.65 -2.24 1.22
N ASP A 63 8.66 -2.83 1.87
CA ASP A 63 9.15 -4.20 1.62
C ASP A 63 8.07 -5.25 2.01
N GLY A 64 6.83 -5.03 1.58
CA GLY A 64 5.75 -6.01 1.51
C GLY A 64 5.45 -6.27 0.03
N PRO A 65 4.92 -7.45 -0.34
CA PRO A 65 4.73 -7.80 -1.74
C PRO A 65 3.70 -6.88 -2.42
N GLU A 66 4.19 -5.78 -3.01
CA GLU A 66 3.44 -4.78 -3.79
C GLU A 66 3.27 -5.25 -5.25
N ASP A 67 2.84 -6.51 -5.42
CA ASP A 67 2.42 -7.06 -6.71
C ASP A 67 0.89 -6.93 -6.84
N ALA A 68 0.39 -5.68 -6.87
CA ALA A 68 -0.91 -5.34 -7.46
C ALA A 68 -1.24 -3.85 -7.30
N ARG A 69 -0.98 -3.06 -8.36
CA ARG A 69 -1.76 -1.89 -8.87
C ARG A 69 -0.77 -1.03 -9.68
N ARG A 70 -0.57 -1.21 -10.99
CA ARG A 70 -1.57 -1.28 -12.05
C ARG A 70 -0.94 -1.87 -13.33
N LYS A 71 -1.28 -3.12 -13.64
CA LYS A 71 -1.64 -3.49 -15.01
C LYS A 71 -3.02 -4.12 -14.94
N LYS A 72 -4.01 -3.44 -15.50
CA LYS A 72 -5.29 -4.03 -15.90
C LYS A 72 -4.99 -5.06 -16.99
N HIS A 73 -4.59 -6.26 -16.61
CA HIS A 73 -5.15 -7.48 -17.19
C HIS A 73 -6.03 -8.05 -16.08
N LYS A 74 -7.33 -8.15 -16.33
CA LYS A 74 -8.23 -8.90 -15.48
C LYS A 74 -7.84 -10.38 -15.64
N GLU A 75 -6.90 -10.86 -14.84
CA GLU A 75 -7.03 -12.24 -14.39
C GLU A 75 -8.39 -12.36 -13.70
N PRO A 76 -9.13 -13.46 -13.90
CA PRO A 76 -10.40 -13.64 -13.21
C PRO A 76 -10.12 -13.54 -11.71
N LYS A 77 -10.62 -12.48 -11.07
CA LYS A 77 -10.61 -12.39 -9.61
C LYS A 77 -11.39 -13.61 -9.14
N ASP A 78 -10.72 -14.52 -8.45
CA ASP A 78 -11.40 -15.62 -7.78
C ASP A 78 -12.49 -14.98 -6.89
N PRO A 79 -13.79 -15.26 -7.13
CA PRO A 79 -14.87 -14.63 -6.39
C PRO A 79 -14.84 -14.98 -4.90
N ASN A 80 -14.09 -16.01 -4.51
CA ASN A 80 -13.91 -16.45 -3.14
C ASN A 80 -12.71 -15.78 -2.44
N VAL A 81 -11.91 -14.96 -3.14
CA VAL A 81 -10.79 -14.24 -2.53
C VAL A 81 -11.13 -12.77 -2.41
N LEU A 82 -10.90 -12.19 -1.23
CA LEU A 82 -11.05 -10.77 -0.98
C LEU A 82 -9.79 -10.17 -0.33
N GLU A 83 -9.62 -8.86 -0.53
CA GLU A 83 -8.59 -8.03 0.11
C GLU A 83 -9.15 -7.44 1.42
N ILE A 84 -8.54 -7.70 2.58
CA ILE A 84 -8.88 -7.02 3.86
C ILE A 84 -7.73 -6.11 4.26
N LYS A 85 -8.06 -4.91 4.74
CA LYS A 85 -7.10 -3.94 5.27
C LYS A 85 -7.23 -3.82 6.78
N PHE A 86 -6.11 -3.75 7.47
CA PHE A 86 -6.04 -3.62 8.92
C PHE A 86 -5.36 -2.31 9.28
N ARG A 87 -6.02 -1.52 10.13
CA ARG A 87 -5.45 -0.28 10.66
C ARG A 87 -5.21 -0.42 12.15
N ASN A 88 -3.95 -0.34 12.55
CA ASN A 88 -3.59 -0.28 13.97
C ASN A 88 -3.84 1.12 14.53
N ASN A 89 -4.40 1.23 15.72
CA ASN A 89 -4.59 2.49 16.42
C ASN A 89 -3.27 3.09 16.96
N GLU A 90 -2.23 2.28 17.13
CA GLU A 90 -0.89 2.75 17.49
C GLU A 90 -0.10 3.25 16.27
N ASP A 91 -0.49 2.80 15.08
CA ASP A 91 0.07 3.33 13.84
C ASP A 91 -0.46 4.77 13.67
N GLY A 92 0.42 5.70 13.26
CA GLY A 92 0.04 7.11 13.07
C GLY A 92 -1.15 7.24 12.10
N LYS A 93 -1.93 8.32 12.21
CA LYS A 93 -3.15 8.56 11.41
C LYS A 93 -2.98 8.38 9.89
N HIS A 94 -1.75 8.56 9.39
CA HIS A 94 -1.39 8.46 7.97
C HIS A 94 -0.66 7.16 7.60
N ALA A 95 -0.56 6.20 8.52
CA ALA A 95 0.09 4.93 8.26
C ALA A 95 -0.68 4.11 7.24
N VAL A 96 0.07 3.38 6.41
CA VAL A 96 -0.48 2.48 5.41
C VAL A 96 -1.06 1.24 6.11
N PRO A 97 -2.35 0.90 5.89
CA PRO A 97 -2.95 -0.30 6.44
C PRO A 97 -2.25 -1.58 5.96
N VAL A 98 -2.15 -2.59 6.83
CA VAL A 98 -1.71 -3.92 6.41
C VAL A 98 -2.79 -4.54 5.56
N THR A 99 -2.44 -5.11 4.42
CA THR A 99 -3.40 -5.69 3.48
C THR A 99 -3.17 -7.20 3.36
N LEU A 100 -4.21 -8.00 3.59
CA LEU A 100 -4.17 -9.47 3.44
C LEU A 100 -5.17 -9.90 2.35
N ARG A 101 -4.78 -10.87 1.53
CA ARG A 101 -5.66 -11.51 0.54
C ARG A 101 -6.08 -12.86 1.09
N ILE A 102 -7.36 -13.00 1.42
CA ILE A 102 -7.88 -14.15 2.16
C ILE A 102 -9.09 -14.74 1.45
N ASN A 103 -9.39 -16.01 1.74
CA ASN A 103 -10.61 -16.64 1.25
C ASN A 103 -11.81 -16.23 2.13
N LYS A 104 -12.95 -15.91 1.52
CA LYS A 104 -14.20 -15.51 2.20
C LYS A 104 -14.72 -16.57 3.17
N THR A 105 -14.35 -17.84 2.99
CA THR A 105 -14.72 -18.95 3.86
C THR A 105 -13.68 -19.28 4.92
N SER A 106 -12.54 -18.58 4.95
CA SER A 106 -11.53 -18.75 6.00
C SER A 106 -12.08 -18.24 7.32
N SER A 107 -11.75 -18.93 8.43
CA SER A 107 -12.10 -18.43 9.76
C SER A 107 -11.36 -17.12 10.05
N MET A 108 -12.07 -16.13 10.62
CA MET A 108 -11.47 -14.88 11.06
C MET A 108 -10.35 -15.08 12.09
N SER A 109 -10.38 -16.14 12.91
CA SER A 109 -9.30 -16.45 13.86
C SER A 109 -7.94 -16.59 13.18
N LEU A 110 -7.90 -17.29 12.03
CA LEU A 110 -6.66 -17.48 11.28
C LEU A 110 -6.15 -16.16 10.69
N ILE A 111 -7.07 -15.34 10.18
CA ILE A 111 -6.75 -14.04 9.58
C ILE A 111 -6.22 -13.07 10.66
N MET A 112 -6.85 -13.05 11.84
CA MET A 112 -6.42 -12.24 12.99
C MET A 112 -5.06 -12.69 13.53
N GLU A 113 -4.82 -14.01 13.60
CA GLU A 113 -3.52 -14.55 13.96
C GLU A 113 -2.42 -14.19 12.96
N GLU A 114 -2.73 -14.26 11.66
CA GLU A 114 -1.80 -13.87 10.60
C GLU A 114 -1.40 -12.40 10.76
N TYR A 115 -2.37 -11.50 10.93
CA TYR A 115 -2.08 -10.09 11.21
C TYR A 115 -1.21 -9.90 12.46
N ALA A 116 -1.56 -10.56 13.56
CA ALA A 116 -0.81 -10.45 14.82
C ALA A 116 0.65 -10.89 14.63
N LYS A 117 0.87 -12.04 13.96
CA LYS A 117 2.20 -12.56 13.62
C LYS A 117 2.97 -11.58 12.73
N THR A 118 2.33 -11.02 11.69
CA THR A 118 2.96 -10.02 10.80
C THR A 118 3.40 -8.76 11.52
N LYS A 119 2.63 -8.30 12.52
CA LYS A 119 2.95 -7.10 13.30
C LYS A 119 3.74 -7.36 14.59
N GLY A 120 4.07 -8.62 14.87
CA GLY A 120 4.84 -9.01 16.06
C GLY A 120 4.07 -8.91 17.38
N TYR A 121 2.74 -8.96 17.34
CA TYR A 121 1.88 -8.97 18.53
C TYR A 121 1.41 -10.39 18.87
N SER A 122 1.06 -10.61 20.14
CA SER A 122 0.19 -11.73 20.51
C SER A 122 -1.25 -11.38 20.15
N ILE A 123 -2.02 -12.34 19.64
CA ILE A 123 -3.44 -12.13 19.36
C ILE A 123 -4.22 -11.69 20.62
N SER A 124 -3.79 -12.16 21.80
CA SER A 124 -4.38 -11.78 23.09
C SER A 124 -4.22 -10.30 23.42
N ASP A 125 -3.22 -9.63 22.84
CA ASP A 125 -2.95 -8.20 23.04
C ASP A 125 -3.72 -7.31 22.06
N LEU A 126 -4.47 -7.91 21.13
CA LEU A 126 -5.21 -7.19 20.11
C LEU A 126 -6.72 -7.28 20.36
N ILE A 127 -7.44 -6.26 19.91
CA ILE A 127 -8.88 -6.26 19.71
C ILE A 127 -9.12 -5.89 18.25
N PHE A 128 -9.94 -6.66 17.57
CA PHE A 128 -10.32 -6.40 16.19
C PHE A 128 -11.78 -5.95 16.16
N ASP A 129 -12.02 -4.86 15.45
CA ASP A 129 -13.32 -4.20 15.34
C ASP A 129 -13.67 -4.00 13.86
N PHE A 130 -14.89 -4.36 13.51
CA PHE A 130 -15.44 -4.15 12.18
C PHE A 130 -16.83 -3.56 12.33
N ASP A 131 -17.06 -2.39 11.72
CA ASP A 131 -18.32 -1.64 11.79
C ASP A 131 -18.86 -1.38 13.22
N GLY A 132 -17.96 -1.32 14.21
CA GLY A 132 -18.31 -1.09 15.62
C GLY A 132 -18.56 -2.36 16.42
N ASP A 133 -18.48 -3.54 15.78
CA ASP A 133 -18.62 -4.84 16.43
C ASP A 133 -17.26 -5.54 16.59
N ARG A 134 -17.05 -6.10 17.79
CA ARG A 134 -15.83 -6.84 18.10
C ARG A 134 -15.85 -8.21 17.45
N LEU A 135 -14.82 -8.47 16.67
CA LEU A 135 -14.67 -9.75 15.99
C LEU A 135 -14.27 -10.83 17.00
N SER A 136 -15.10 -11.86 17.08
CA SER A 136 -14.88 -13.04 17.94
C SER A 136 -13.83 -14.00 17.37
N GLY A 137 -13.58 -13.92 16.06
CA GLY A 137 -12.74 -14.84 15.29
C GLY A 137 -13.45 -16.13 14.87
N LYS A 138 -14.64 -16.43 15.38
CA LYS A 138 -15.33 -17.70 15.09
C LYS A 138 -15.98 -17.71 13.71
N GLU A 139 -16.43 -16.56 13.27
CA GLU A 139 -17.13 -16.38 12.00
C GLU A 139 -16.13 -16.28 10.84
N THR A 140 -16.68 -16.43 9.64
CA THR A 140 -15.98 -16.17 8.37
C THR A 140 -16.22 -14.74 7.90
N PRO A 141 -15.35 -14.18 7.04
CA PRO A 141 -15.60 -12.91 6.37
C PRO A 141 -16.95 -12.86 5.65
N PHE A 142 -17.38 -13.98 5.06
CA PHE A 142 -18.68 -14.07 4.40
C PHE A 142 -19.85 -13.90 5.38
N GLU A 143 -19.79 -14.54 6.56
CA GLU A 143 -20.83 -14.44 7.59
C GLU A 143 -20.88 -13.05 8.24
N LEU A 144 -19.74 -12.36 8.28
CA LEU A 144 -19.62 -10.99 8.79
C LEU A 144 -19.88 -9.91 7.71
N GLU A 145 -20.31 -10.30 6.51
CA GLU A 145 -20.55 -9.41 5.37
C GLU A 145 -19.33 -8.52 5.00
N ILE A 146 -18.12 -9.03 5.24
CA ILE A 146 -16.87 -8.35 4.89
C ILE A 146 -16.66 -8.40 3.36
N GLU A 147 -16.45 -7.22 2.76
CA GLU A 147 -16.27 -7.04 1.32
C GLU A 147 -14.80 -6.86 0.88
N ASP A 148 -14.57 -6.90 -0.44
CA ASP A 148 -13.26 -6.64 -1.04
C ASP A 148 -12.82 -5.20 -0.79
N GLY A 149 -11.78 -5.05 0.02
CA GLY A 149 -11.19 -3.78 0.40
C GLY A 149 -11.66 -3.23 1.75
N SER A 150 -12.49 -3.96 2.51
CA SER A 150 -12.96 -3.58 3.85
C SER A 150 -11.83 -3.31 4.82
N LEU A 151 -12.09 -2.41 5.78
CA LEU A 151 -11.14 -2.00 6.81
C LEU A 151 -11.54 -2.61 8.16
N ILE A 152 -10.60 -3.26 8.83
CA ILE A 152 -10.71 -3.73 10.21
C ILE A 152 -9.82 -2.85 11.07
N ASP A 153 -10.40 -2.27 12.11
CA ASP A 153 -9.66 -1.51 13.11
C ASP A 153 -9.06 -2.46 14.14
N VAL A 154 -7.77 -2.27 14.42
CA VAL A 154 -7.03 -3.08 15.39
C VAL A 154 -6.57 -2.18 16.53
N ILE A 155 -6.95 -2.57 17.74
CA ILE A 155 -6.63 -1.86 18.96
C ILE A 155 -5.62 -2.69 19.74
N VAL A 156 -4.43 -2.13 19.98
CA VAL A 156 -3.45 -2.74 20.89
C VAL A 156 -3.86 -2.45 22.33
N LYS A 157 -4.03 -3.52 23.11
CA LYS A 157 -4.31 -3.43 24.55
C LYS A 157 -3.04 -2.96 25.25
N LYS A 158 -3.13 -1.83 25.95
CA LYS A 158 -2.03 -1.41 26.83
C LYS A 158 -1.97 -2.35 28.04
N PRO A 159 -0.79 -2.85 28.43
CA PRO A 159 -0.65 -3.54 29.71
C PRO A 159 -1.08 -2.60 30.84
N LYS A 160 -1.82 -3.13 31.81
CA LYS A 160 -2.18 -2.42 33.04
C LYS A 160 -0.97 -2.24 33.95
#